data_AF-A0A937A1X1-F1
#
_entry.id   AF-A0A937A1X1-F1
#
_cell.length_a   1.000
_cell.length_b   1.000
_cell.length_c   1.000
_cell.angle_alpha   90.00
_cell.angle_beta   90.00
_cell.angle_gamma   90.00
#
_symmetry.space_group_name_H-M   'P 1'
#
loop_
_entity.id
_entity.type
_entity.pdbx_description
1 polymer ?
#
loop_
_entity_poly.entity_id
_entity_poly.type
_entity_poly.pdbx_seq_one_letter_code
_entity_poly.pdbx_strand_id
1 'polypeptide(L)' 'MKKILKLNGVHELTKKEQQEVIGSNFGRPYCGGPRQCCITTPSGFVFCDYGYCQPNGSCIWA' A
#
# COMPACT_ATOMS: atom_id res chain seq x y z
N MET A 1 -7.90 0.15 -19.40
CA MET A 1 -8.54 0.59 -18.15
C MET A 1 -9.75 1.45 -18.49
N LYS A 2 -10.95 1.04 -18.07
CA LYS A 2 -12.16 1.85 -18.27
C LYS A 2 -12.02 3.10 -17.38
N LYS A 3 -11.97 4.28 -17.99
CA LYS A 3 -11.84 5.56 -17.25
C LYS A 3 -13.11 5.71 -16.41
N ILE A 4 -12.95 5.89 -15.10
CA ILE A 4 -14.07 6.26 -14.22
C ILE A 4 -14.65 7.54 -14.82
N LEU A 5 -15.86 7.43 -15.35
CA LEU A 5 -16.63 8.56 -15.86
C LEU A 5 -16.69 9.61 -14.75
N LYS A 6 -16.48 10.88 -15.09
CA LYS A 6 -16.50 12.02 -14.16
C LYS A 6 -17.78 11.97 -13.30
N LEU A 7 -17.70 11.36 -12.13
CA LEU A 7 -18.79 11.24 -11.18
C LEU A 7 -18.87 12.55 -10.41
N ASN A 8 -20.04 13.18 -10.39
CA ASN A 8 -20.26 14.40 -9.61
C ASN A 8 -19.96 14.11 -8.13
N GLY A 9 -19.07 14.90 -7.53
CA GLY A 9 -18.62 14.73 -6.14
C GLY A 9 -17.36 13.87 -5.95
N VAL A 10 -16.80 13.29 -7.03
CA VAL A 10 -15.52 12.56 -6.98
C VAL A 10 -14.43 13.39 -7.67
N HIS A 11 -13.39 13.74 -6.93
CA HIS A 11 -12.21 14.44 -7.46
C HIS A 11 -11.05 13.46 -7.58
N GLU A 12 -10.51 13.29 -8.79
CA GLU A 12 -9.31 12.50 -9.03
C GLU A 12 -8.08 13.31 -8.60
N LEU A 13 -7.43 12.89 -7.51
CA LEU A 13 -6.22 13.52 -7.03
C LEU A 13 -5.07 13.33 -8.03
N THR A 14 -4.37 14.41 -8.32
CA THR A 14 -3.09 14.39 -9.03
C THR A 14 -2.05 13.59 -8.23
N LYS A 15 -0.98 13.13 -8.90
CA LYS A 15 0.11 12.39 -8.21
C LYS A 15 0.75 13.18 -7.06
N LYS A 16 0.78 14.51 -7.15
CA LYS A 16 1.31 15.37 -6.07
C LYS A 16 0.37 15.38 -4.88
N GLU A 17 -0.92 15.58 -5.11
CA GLU A 17 -1.93 15.55 -4.04
C GLU A 17 -2.01 14.17 -3.39
N GLN A 18 -1.82 13.08 -4.16
CA GLN A 18 -1.74 11.73 -3.60
C GLN A 18 -0.57 11.56 -2.63
N GLN A 19 0.56 12.24 -2.82
CA GLN A 19 1.69 12.19 -1.89
C GLN A 19 1.39 12.94 -0.59
N GLU A 20 0.54 13.96 -0.63
CA GLU A 20 0.13 14.74 0.53
C GLU A 20 -0.95 14.04 1.39
N VAL A 21 -1.58 12.98 0.87
CA VAL A 21 -2.52 12.17 1.64
C VAL A 21 -1.78 11.50 2.82
N ILE A 22 -2.29 11.71 4.03
CA ILE A 22 -1.77 11.04 5.23
C ILE A 22 -1.91 9.52 5.05
N GLY A 23 -0.78 8.82 5.05
CA GLY A 23 -0.72 7.38 4.76
C GLY A 23 -0.34 7.03 3.32
N SER A 24 -0.05 8.00 2.45
CA SER A 24 0.45 7.74 1.09
C SER A 24 1.83 7.07 1.05
N ASN A 25 2.59 7.23 2.12
CA ASN A 25 4.02 6.93 2.17
C ASN A 25 4.33 5.59 2.89
N PHE A 26 3.36 4.68 3.00
CA PHE A 26 3.63 3.33 3.50
C PHE A 26 4.57 2.60 2.53
N GLY A 27 5.64 2.00 3.07
CA GLY A 27 6.47 1.09 2.31
C GLY A 27 5.63 -0.05 1.73
N ARG A 28 6.00 -0.53 0.54
CA ARG A 28 5.34 -1.69 -0.06
C ARG A 28 5.42 -2.86 0.93
N PRO A 29 4.33 -3.63 1.11
CA PRO A 29 4.36 -4.84 1.92
C PRO A 29 5.43 -5.80 1.41
N TYR A 30 6.29 -6.26 2.31
CA TYR A 30 7.36 -7.20 2.03
C TYR A 30 7.25 -8.41 2.96
N CYS A 31 7.96 -9.47 2.61
CA CYS A 31 8.02 -10.67 3.42
C CYS A 31 8.99 -10.51 4.59
N GLY A 32 8.46 -10.49 5.81
CA GLY A 32 9.27 -10.45 7.04
C GLY A 32 9.60 -11.84 7.61
N GLY A 33 9.02 -12.89 7.06
CA GLY A 33 9.20 -14.27 7.52
C GLY A 33 8.15 -15.22 6.95
N PRO A 34 8.16 -16.51 7.36
CA PRO A 34 7.15 -17.47 6.93
C PRO A 34 5.74 -17.00 7.32
N ARG A 35 4.87 -16.85 6.33
CA ARG A 35 3.48 -16.39 6.50
C ARG A 35 3.30 -15.02 7.17
N GLN A 36 4.28 -14.12 6.99
CA GLN A 36 4.28 -12.82 7.63
C GLN A 36 4.55 -11.71 6.60
N CYS A 37 3.53 -10.87 6.40
CA CYS A 37 3.69 -9.63 5.64
C CYS A 37 4.08 -8.51 6.61
N CYS A 38 4.95 -7.62 6.16
CA CYS A 38 5.40 -6.47 6.93
C CYS A 38 5.34 -5.20 6.08
N ILE A 39 5.04 -4.08 6.73
CA ILE A 39 5.19 -2.74 6.16
C ILE A 39 6.05 -1.89 7.08
N THR A 40 6.88 -1.06 6.48
CA THR A 40 7.60 -0.02 7.21
C THR A 40 6.83 1.27 7.04
N THR A 41 6.40 1.84 8.17
CA THR A 41 5.78 3.16 8.18
C THR A 41 6.83 4.25 7.89
N PRO A 42 6.42 5.47 7.49
CA PRO A 42 7.35 6.58 7.29
C PRO A 42 8.20 6.91 8.51
N SER A 43 7.70 6.59 9.72
CA SER A 43 8.39 6.79 11.00
C SER A 43 9.47 5.74 11.31
N GLY A 44 9.61 4.71 10.46
CA GLY A 44 10.51 3.58 10.69
C GLY A 44 9.91 2.45 11.52
N PHE A 45 8.70 2.61 12.08
CA PHE A 45 7.98 1.52 12.74
C PHE A 45 7.63 0.43 11.73
N VAL A 46 7.91 -0.83 12.09
CA VAL A 46 7.59 -2.01 11.29
C VAL A 46 6.34 -2.65 11.86
N PHE A 47 5.29 -2.71 11.05
CA PHE A 47 4.08 -3.47 11.36
C PHE A 47 4.11 -4.77 10.58
N CYS A 48 3.92 -5.90 11.27
CA CYS A 48 3.84 -7.21 10.65
C CYS A 48 2.59 -7.95 11.12
N ASP A 49 1.96 -8.65 10.19
CA ASP A 49 0.75 -9.45 10.41
C ASP A 49 0.75 -10.66 9.46
N TYR A 50 -0.24 -11.53 9.62
CA TYR A 50 -0.37 -12.75 8.84
C TYR A 50 -0.61 -12.46 7.36
N GLY A 51 0.09 -13.20 6.49
CA GLY A 51 -0.11 -13.08 5.05
C GLY A 51 0.72 -14.07 4.24
N TYR A 52 0.64 -13.95 2.92
CA TYR A 52 1.25 -14.88 1.97
C TYR A 52 2.33 -14.20 1.14
N CYS A 53 3.52 -14.77 1.20
CA CYS A 53 4.67 -14.34 0.41
C CYS A 53 4.57 -14.83 -1.04
N GLN A 54 4.68 -13.89 -1.98
CA GLN A 54 4.78 -14.18 -3.39
C GLN A 54 6.24 -14.43 -3.82
N PRO A 55 6.48 -15.15 -4.93
CA PRO A 55 7.83 -15.39 -5.46
C PRO A 55 8.63 -14.14 -5.83
N ASN A 56 7.96 -13.01 -6.06
CA ASN A 56 8.59 -11.72 -6.38
C ASN A 56 9.03 -10.93 -5.13
N GLY A 57 8.96 -11.52 -3.94
CA GLY A 57 9.30 -10.88 -2.66
C GLY A 57 8.23 -9.92 -2.11
N SER A 58 7.13 -9.72 -2.85
CA SER A 58 5.95 -9.01 -2.35
C SER A 58 5.09 -9.90 -1.47
N CYS A 59 4.23 -9.28 -0.67
CA CYS A 59 3.38 -9.99 0.27
C CYS A 59 1.91 -9.56 0.13
N ILE A 60 0.99 -10.54 0.19
CA ILE A 60 -0.46 -10.30 0.23
C ILE A 60 -0.95 -10.59 1.65
N TRP A 61 -1.57 -9.61 2.28
CA TRP A 61 -2.27 -9.80 3.56
C TRP A 61 -3.42 -10.80 3.42
N ALA A 62 -3.56 -11.69 4.39
CA ALA A 62 -4.55 -12.77 4.40
C ALA A 62 -5.81 -12.42 5.19
#